data_AF-M1W6V3-F1
#
_entry.id   AF-M1W6V3-F1
#
_cell.length_a   1.000
_cell.length_b   1.000
_cell.length_c   1.000
_cell.angle_alpha   90.00
_cell.angle_beta   90.00
_cell.angle_gamma   90.00
#
_symmetry.space_group_name_H-M   'P 1'
#
loop_
_entity.id
_entity.type
_entity.pdbx_description
1 polymer ?
#
loop_
_entity_poly.entity_id
_entity_poly.type
_entity_poly.pdbx_seq_one_letter_code
_entity_poly.pdbx_strand_id
1 'polypeptide(L)'
;MAERIRQACTTVANHLRRRQRRPPFTPFQDRPAPDPDGLPPDKILEKEWKERWHRERAKARARRPQRSITAAEQNPSFHSTGKIVRLHESLMKHESAALIQMRTEKIGLRKFLFYRQVPDVDSPMCECWEGTDDHYHVILDCPTFAQLRPIHLPVAPLRDRRDLRTALDNPKLAPLLVQWMLRTGRLQQFSLATELKERWEEEAAADPTQD
;
A
#
# COMPACT_ATOMS: atom_id res chain seq x y z
N MET A 1 -35.25 -1.18 -35.84
CA MET A 1 -34.59 -2.06 -34.83
C MET A 1 -33.19 -2.49 -35.26
N ALA A 2 -33.00 -3.02 -36.48
CA ALA A 2 -31.69 -3.43 -37.01
C ALA A 2 -30.59 -2.34 -36.97
N GLU A 3 -30.94 -1.08 -37.21
CA GLU A 3 -29.97 0.02 -37.21
C GLU A 3 -29.38 0.31 -35.82
N ARG A 4 -30.20 0.23 -34.77
CA ARG A 4 -29.74 0.41 -33.38
C ARG A 4 -28.80 -0.72 -32.96
N ILE A 5 -29.05 -1.93 -33.44
CA ILE A 5 -28.18 -3.10 -33.21
C ILE A 5 -26.84 -2.89 -33.90
N ARG A 6 -26.82 -2.43 -35.16
CA ARG A 6 -25.58 -2.13 -35.89
C ARG A 6 -24.74 -1.08 -35.15
N GLN A 7 -25.34 0.03 -34.74
CA GLN A 7 -24.66 1.10 -34.01
C GLN A 7 -24.08 0.63 -32.68
N ALA A 8 -24.83 -0.18 -31.92
CA ALA A 8 -24.34 -0.78 -30.68
C ALA A 8 -23.14 -1.70 -30.92
N CYS A 9 -23.21 -2.60 -31.92
CA CYS A 9 -22.12 -3.50 -32.29
C CYS A 9 -20.87 -2.74 -32.73
N THR A 10 -21.00 -1.67 -33.51
CA THR A 10 -19.86 -0.82 -33.92
C THR A 10 -19.21 -0.13 -32.72
N THR A 11 -20.01 0.32 -31.75
CA THR A 11 -19.54 0.98 -30.54
C THR A 11 -18.75 0.02 -29.66
N VAL A 12 -19.26 -1.21 -29.46
CA VAL A 12 -18.58 -2.28 -28.73
C VAL A 12 -17.29 -2.69 -29.45
N ALA A 13 -17.32 -2.87 -30.77
CA ALA A 13 -16.13 -3.22 -31.54
C ALA A 13 -15.04 -2.15 -31.43
N ASN A 14 -15.40 -0.87 -31.48
CA ASN A 14 -14.46 0.23 -31.29
C ASN A 14 -13.88 0.27 -29.87
N HIS A 15 -14.69 -0.01 -28.86
CA HIS A 15 -14.23 -0.11 -27.47
C HIS A 15 -13.23 -1.25 -27.29
N LEU A 16 -13.52 -2.43 -27.84
CA LEU A 16 -12.64 -3.60 -27.77
C LEU A 16 -11.32 -3.36 -28.52
N ARG A 17 -11.34 -2.74 -29.70
CA ARG A 17 -10.13 -2.35 -30.44
C ARG A 17 -9.26 -1.37 -29.66
N ARG A 18 -9.86 -0.39 -28.97
CA ARG A 18 -9.11 0.55 -28.11
C ARG A 18 -8.50 -0.16 -26.90
N ARG A 19 -9.18 -1.17 -26.33
CA ARG A 19 -8.66 -1.98 -25.22
C ARG A 19 -7.50 -2.88 -25.62
N GLN A 20 -7.51 -3.40 -26.85
CA GLN A 20 -6.42 -4.23 -27.40
C GLN A 20 -5.18 -3.41 -27.75
N ARG A 21 -5.30 -2.10 -27.98
CA ARG A 21 -4.15 -1.18 -28.11
C ARG A 21 -3.51 -0.86 -26.76
N ARG A 22 -3.28 -1.85 -25.91
CA ARG A 22 -2.22 -1.69 -24.91
C ARG A 22 -0.91 -1.70 -25.70
N PRO A 23 -0.04 -0.69 -25.55
CA PRO A 23 1.28 -0.77 -26.14
C PRO A 23 1.92 -2.09 -25.69
N PRO A 24 2.67 -2.78 -26.56
CA PRO A 24 3.41 -3.96 -26.15
C PRO A 24 4.19 -3.65 -24.88
N PHE A 25 4.23 -4.58 -23.94
CA PHE A 25 5.10 -4.45 -22.78
C PHE A 25 6.53 -4.30 -23.31
N THR A 26 7.05 -3.08 -23.27
CA THR A 26 8.47 -2.82 -23.46
C THR A 26 9.11 -3.19 -22.12
N PRO A 27 9.97 -4.23 -22.07
CA PRO A 27 10.84 -4.44 -20.91
C PRO A 27 11.55 -3.12 -20.61
N PHE A 28 11.86 -2.87 -19.34
CA PHE A 28 12.55 -1.67 -18.89
C PHE A 28 13.94 -1.60 -19.57
N GLN A 29 14.01 -1.06 -20.78
CA GLN A 29 15.22 -0.82 -21.55
C GLN A 29 15.70 0.62 -21.34
N ASP A 30 15.57 1.13 -20.12
CA ASP A 30 16.14 2.43 -19.77
C ASP A 30 17.50 2.17 -19.13
N ARG A 31 18.54 1.95 -19.96
CA ARG A 31 19.85 2.45 -19.52
C ARG A 31 19.71 3.97 -19.61
N PRO A 32 19.80 4.70 -18.49
CA PRO A 32 19.62 6.14 -18.53
C PRO A 32 20.58 6.70 -19.59
N ALA A 33 20.08 7.65 -20.40
CA ALA A 33 20.94 8.34 -21.34
C ALA A 33 22.14 8.93 -20.57
N PRO A 34 23.36 8.94 -21.15
CA PRO A 34 24.51 9.54 -20.48
C PRO A 34 24.15 10.96 -20.05
N ASP A 35 24.25 11.24 -18.75
CA ASP A 35 23.93 12.55 -18.20
C ASP A 35 24.94 13.59 -18.71
N PRO A 36 24.51 14.75 -19.24
CA PRO A 36 25.41 15.85 -19.57
C PRO A 36 26.31 16.28 -18.40
N ASP A 37 25.88 16.04 -17.15
CA ASP A 37 26.60 16.41 -15.93
C ASP A 37 27.63 15.34 -15.46
N GLY A 38 27.74 14.21 -16.16
CA GLY A 38 28.69 13.14 -15.83
C GLY A 38 28.38 12.37 -14.54
N LEU A 39 27.12 12.38 -14.08
CA LEU A 39 26.73 11.70 -12.85
C LEU A 39 26.88 10.17 -12.94
N PRO A 40 27.19 9.49 -11.83
CA PRO A 40 27.11 8.04 -11.73
C PRO A 40 25.70 7.50 -12.08
N PRO A 41 25.58 6.31 -12.69
CA PRO A 41 24.29 5.77 -13.14
C PRO A 41 23.19 5.68 -12.07
N ASP A 42 23.54 5.39 -10.82
CA ASP A 42 22.60 5.34 -9.69
C ASP A 42 22.01 6.73 -9.38
N LYS A 43 22.81 7.79 -9.51
CA LYS A 43 22.38 9.17 -9.30
C LYS A 43 21.51 9.68 -10.44
N ILE A 44 21.79 9.26 -11.67
CA ILE A 44 20.91 9.55 -12.82
C ILE A 44 19.55 8.90 -12.61
N LEU A 45 19.53 7.61 -12.26
CA LEU A 45 18.28 6.89 -12.00
C LEU A 45 17.49 7.53 -10.85
N GLU A 46 18.15 7.94 -9.77
CA GLU A 46 17.53 8.64 -8.64
C GLU A 46 16.88 9.98 -9.07
N LYS A 47 17.60 10.79 -9.86
CA LYS A 47 17.12 12.08 -10.41
C LYS A 47 15.88 11.85 -11.30
N GLU A 48 15.97 10.94 -12.26
CA GLU A 48 14.88 10.62 -13.18
C GLU A 48 13.64 10.11 -12.43
N TRP A 49 13.81 9.21 -11.46
CA TRP A 49 12.72 8.69 -10.64
C TRP A 49 12.05 9.78 -9.82
N LYS A 50 12.84 10.66 -9.19
CA LYS A 50 12.35 11.77 -8.39
C LYS A 50 11.52 12.74 -9.25
N GLU A 51 12.04 13.14 -10.41
CA GLU A 51 11.33 14.03 -11.34
C GLU A 51 10.04 13.41 -11.87
N ARG A 52 10.11 12.13 -12.29
CA ARG A 52 8.95 11.37 -12.78
C ARG A 52 7.88 11.26 -11.70
N TRP A 53 8.27 10.95 -10.47
CA TRP A 53 7.36 10.89 -9.32
C TRP A 53 6.68 12.23 -9.05
N HIS A 54 7.43 13.33 -8.99
CA HIS A 54 6.87 14.66 -8.78
C HIS A 54 5.86 15.04 -9.87
N ARG A 55 6.19 14.76 -11.14
CA ARG A 55 5.32 15.01 -12.30
C ARG A 55 4.03 14.22 -12.23
N GLU A 56 4.11 12.91 -12.00
CA GLU A 56 2.92 12.04 -11.94
C GLU A 56 2.06 12.33 -10.69
N ARG A 57 2.70 12.65 -9.56
CA ARG A 57 2.00 13.10 -8.34
C ARG A 57 1.24 14.40 -8.58
N ALA A 58 1.85 15.39 -9.25
CA ALA A 58 1.19 16.64 -9.59
C ALA A 58 -0.04 16.42 -10.48
N LYS A 59 0.09 15.59 -11.53
CA LYS A 59 -1.04 15.20 -12.39
C LYS A 59 -2.15 14.49 -11.61
N ALA A 60 -1.79 13.56 -10.72
CA ALA A 60 -2.76 12.83 -9.90
C ALA A 60 -3.53 13.76 -8.95
N ARG A 61 -2.85 14.76 -8.36
CA ARG A 61 -3.48 15.79 -7.52
C ARG A 61 -4.38 16.72 -8.31
N ALA A 62 -3.96 17.17 -9.49
CA ALA A 62 -4.78 18.00 -10.36
C ALA A 62 -6.10 17.29 -10.73
N ARG A 63 -6.06 15.97 -10.96
CA ARG A 63 -7.26 15.16 -11.25
C ARG A 63 -8.18 14.97 -10.03
N ARG A 64 -7.64 15.02 -8.80
CA ARG A 64 -8.38 14.77 -7.55
C ARG A 64 -7.90 15.69 -6.42
N PRO A 65 -8.28 16.98 -6.43
CA PRO A 65 -7.79 17.95 -5.45
C PRO A 65 -8.16 17.61 -4.00
N GLN A 66 -9.31 16.96 -3.80
CA GLN A 66 -9.83 16.57 -2.49
C GLN A 66 -9.22 15.26 -1.94
N ARG A 67 -8.28 14.64 -2.65
CA ARG A 67 -7.66 13.39 -2.20
C ARG A 67 -6.69 13.67 -1.04
N SER A 68 -6.83 12.92 0.05
CA SER A 68 -5.90 12.95 1.17
C SER A 68 -4.49 12.52 0.76
N ILE A 69 -3.50 13.13 1.41
CA ILE A 69 -2.08 12.73 1.28
C ILE A 69 -1.88 11.43 2.07
N THR A 70 -1.33 10.42 1.41
CA THR A 70 -0.96 9.15 2.07
C THR A 70 0.38 9.28 2.81
N ALA A 71 0.70 8.37 3.73
CA ALA A 71 2.01 8.39 4.40
C ALA A 71 3.18 8.29 3.39
N ALA A 72 3.05 7.40 2.39
CA ALA A 72 4.04 7.25 1.32
C ALA A 72 4.20 8.51 0.46
N GLU A 73 3.14 9.31 0.26
CA GLU A 73 3.20 10.57 -0.48
C GLU A 73 3.73 11.74 0.36
N GLN A 74 3.54 11.69 1.69
CA GLN A 74 4.02 12.70 2.62
C GLN A 74 5.55 12.67 2.70
N ASN A 75 6.12 11.47 2.86
CA ASN A 75 7.56 11.26 2.94
C ASN A 75 8.02 10.20 1.91
N PRO A 76 8.07 10.57 0.61
CA PRO A 76 8.57 9.67 -0.40
C PRO A 76 10.08 9.45 -0.19
N SER A 77 10.53 8.21 -0.32
CA SER A 77 11.96 7.87 -0.28
C SER A 77 12.43 7.56 -1.69
N PHE A 78 13.48 8.25 -2.14
CA PHE A 78 14.11 8.04 -3.45
C PHE A 78 15.48 7.37 -3.32
N HIS A 79 15.99 7.23 -2.10
CA HIS A 79 17.30 6.65 -1.85
C HIS A 79 17.16 5.16 -1.57
N SER A 80 18.00 4.36 -2.22
CA SER A 80 18.12 2.91 -1.99
C SER A 80 18.73 2.58 -0.62
N THR A 81 19.28 3.57 0.08
CA THR A 81 19.91 3.44 1.40
C THR A 81 19.33 4.48 2.38
N GLY A 82 19.20 4.11 3.65
CA GLY A 82 18.82 5.03 4.73
C GLY A 82 17.46 4.74 5.38
N LYS A 83 16.64 5.78 5.58
CA LYS A 83 15.43 5.73 6.42
C LYS A 83 14.40 4.67 6.00
N ILE A 84 14.24 4.43 4.69
CA ILE A 84 13.28 3.44 4.20
C ILE A 84 13.74 2.01 4.47
N VAL A 85 15.05 1.74 4.36
CA VAL A 85 15.61 0.42 4.66
C VAL A 85 15.38 0.11 6.14
N ARG A 86 15.68 1.07 7.02
CA ARG A 86 15.43 0.97 8.48
C ARG A 86 13.97 0.70 8.83
N LEU A 87 13.03 1.14 7.99
CA LEU A 87 11.61 0.90 8.21
C LEU A 87 11.23 -0.58 8.03
N HIS A 88 11.99 -1.29 7.20
CA HIS A 88 11.74 -2.68 6.80
C HIS A 88 12.74 -3.68 7.42
N GLU A 89 13.84 -3.21 8.01
CA GLU A 89 14.92 -4.04 8.59
C GLU A 89 14.43 -5.09 9.59
N SER A 90 13.46 -4.74 10.45
CA SER A 90 12.92 -5.64 11.47
C SER A 90 11.67 -6.43 11.03
N LEU A 91 11.28 -6.32 9.76
CA LEU A 91 10.04 -6.88 9.24
C LEU A 91 10.29 -8.05 8.30
N MET A 92 9.51 -9.12 8.48
CA MET A 92 9.43 -10.17 7.48
C MET A 92 8.76 -9.68 6.19
N LYS A 93 8.91 -10.46 5.11
CA LYS A 93 8.42 -10.08 3.78
C LYS A 93 6.93 -9.72 3.76
N HIS A 94 6.09 -10.49 4.46
CA HIS A 94 4.64 -10.25 4.50
C HIS A 94 4.29 -8.99 5.33
N GLU A 95 5.00 -8.74 6.44
CA GLU A 95 4.87 -7.52 7.23
C GLU A 95 5.33 -6.29 6.44
N SER A 96 6.47 -6.38 5.75
CA SER A 96 6.95 -5.33 4.86
C SER A 96 5.96 -5.01 3.74
N ALA A 97 5.35 -6.04 3.15
CA ALA A 97 4.31 -5.87 2.14
C ALA A 97 3.06 -5.18 2.72
N ALA A 98 2.62 -5.59 3.92
CA ALA A 98 1.51 -4.96 4.63
C ALA A 98 1.82 -3.48 4.94
N LEU A 99 3.03 -3.15 5.39
CA LEU A 99 3.45 -1.77 5.64
C LEU A 99 3.38 -0.90 4.38
N ILE A 100 3.86 -1.40 3.24
CA ILE A 100 3.77 -0.69 1.96
C ILE A 100 2.30 -0.44 1.59
N GLN A 101 1.44 -1.45 1.77
CA GLN A 101 0.00 -1.32 1.49
C GLN A 101 -0.67 -0.30 2.41
N MET A 102 -0.35 -0.28 3.70
CA MET A 102 -0.83 0.71 4.66
C MET A 102 -0.37 2.12 4.25
N ARG A 103 0.94 2.32 4.03
CA ARG A 103 1.51 3.64 3.69
C ARG A 103 0.99 4.20 2.36
N THR A 104 0.68 3.33 1.40
CA THR A 104 0.10 3.73 0.11
C THR A 104 -1.43 3.79 0.11
N GLU A 105 -2.06 3.33 1.19
CA GLU A 105 -3.52 3.14 1.33
C GLU A 105 -4.12 2.19 0.27
N LYS A 106 -3.27 1.41 -0.41
CA LYS A 106 -3.65 0.39 -1.40
C LYS A 106 -3.62 -0.98 -0.74
N ILE A 107 -4.52 -1.17 0.22
CA ILE A 107 -4.56 -2.33 1.11
C ILE A 107 -5.82 -3.15 0.89
N GLY A 108 -5.77 -4.45 1.16
CA GLY A 108 -6.89 -5.39 0.98
C GLY A 108 -8.09 -5.21 1.92
N LEU A 109 -8.46 -3.97 2.27
CA LEU A 109 -9.66 -3.65 3.05
C LEU A 109 -10.80 -3.17 2.14
N ARG A 110 -12.05 -3.30 2.58
CA ARG A 110 -13.23 -3.14 1.71
C ARG A 110 -13.28 -1.77 1.03
N LYS A 111 -12.85 -0.69 1.68
CA LYS A 111 -12.81 0.65 1.06
C LYS A 111 -12.01 0.64 -0.24
N PHE A 112 -10.79 0.13 -0.23
CA PHE A 112 -9.94 0.11 -1.41
C PHE A 112 -10.51 -0.83 -2.47
N LEU A 113 -10.90 -2.05 -2.07
CA LEU A 113 -11.44 -3.07 -2.97
C LEU A 113 -12.72 -2.60 -3.68
N PHE A 114 -13.63 -1.95 -2.95
CA PHE A 114 -14.85 -1.34 -3.49
C PHE A 114 -14.54 -0.30 -4.57
N TYR A 115 -13.61 0.64 -4.29
CA TYR A 115 -13.20 1.64 -5.29
C TYR A 115 -12.39 1.08 -6.46
N ARG A 116 -11.97 -0.18 -6.40
CA ARG A 116 -11.37 -0.94 -7.51
C ARG A 116 -12.39 -1.84 -8.22
N GLN A 117 -13.65 -1.88 -7.77
CA GLN A 117 -14.71 -2.71 -8.33
C GLN A 117 -14.35 -4.20 -8.30
N VAL A 118 -13.75 -4.64 -7.19
CA VAL A 118 -13.50 -6.07 -6.96
C VAL A 118 -14.86 -6.76 -6.80
N PRO A 119 -15.10 -7.90 -7.49
CA PRO A 119 -16.32 -8.69 -7.30
C PRO A 119 -16.56 -8.99 -5.81
N ASP A 120 -17.83 -9.13 -5.43
CA ASP A 120 -18.24 -9.49 -4.07
C ASP A 120 -17.96 -8.44 -2.98
N VAL A 121 -17.35 -7.29 -3.32
CA VAL A 121 -17.23 -6.13 -2.43
C VAL A 121 -18.22 -5.04 -2.85
N ASP A 122 -19.40 -5.10 -2.26
CA ASP A 122 -20.56 -4.26 -2.56
C ASP A 122 -20.61 -2.92 -1.83
N SER A 123 -19.81 -2.76 -0.78
CA SER A 123 -19.79 -1.57 0.07
C SER A 123 -18.40 -1.28 0.63
N PRO A 124 -17.98 0.00 0.68
CA PRO A 124 -16.71 0.39 1.31
C PRO A 124 -16.78 0.43 2.84
N MET A 125 -17.96 0.19 3.43
CA MET A 125 -18.19 0.27 4.88
C MET A 125 -17.53 -0.90 5.60
N CYS A 126 -17.09 -0.63 6.83
CA CYS A 126 -16.70 -1.66 7.78
C CYS A 126 -17.94 -2.39 8.30
N GLU A 127 -17.77 -3.63 8.77
CA GLU A 127 -18.86 -4.46 9.32
C GLU A 127 -19.44 -3.90 10.62
N CYS A 128 -18.70 -3.04 11.33
CA CYS A 128 -19.24 -2.29 12.48
C CYS A 128 -20.17 -1.13 12.05
N TRP A 129 -20.22 -0.78 10.76
CA TRP A 129 -21.02 0.31 10.19
C TRP A 129 -20.71 1.74 10.66
N GLU A 130 -19.71 1.95 11.51
CA GLU A 130 -19.35 3.27 12.03
C GLU A 130 -18.34 4.03 11.14
N GLY A 131 -17.87 3.42 10.05
CA GLY A 131 -16.91 4.06 9.15
C GLY A 131 -16.58 3.26 7.91
N THR A 132 -15.80 3.87 7.02
CA THR A 132 -15.24 3.15 5.86
C THR A 132 -14.14 2.19 6.31
N ASP A 133 -14.12 0.98 5.74
CA ASP A 133 -13.15 -0.06 6.06
C ASP A 133 -11.77 0.27 5.47
N ASP A 134 -11.03 1.13 6.17
CA ASP A 134 -9.63 1.42 5.95
C ASP A 134 -8.83 1.25 7.25
N HIS A 135 -7.51 1.21 7.13
CA HIS A 135 -6.64 0.98 8.28
C HIS A 135 -6.71 2.12 9.30
N TYR A 136 -7.11 3.34 8.91
CA TYR A 136 -7.33 4.41 9.88
C TYR A 136 -8.52 4.09 10.77
N HIS A 137 -9.66 3.74 10.18
CA HIS A 137 -10.84 3.35 10.92
C HIS A 137 -10.57 2.11 11.78
N VAL A 138 -9.97 1.07 11.19
CA VAL A 138 -9.68 -0.17 11.93
C VAL A 138 -8.80 0.09 13.15
N ILE A 139 -7.74 0.91 13.03
CA ILE A 139 -6.80 1.19 14.13
C ILE A 139 -7.35 2.19 15.15
N LEU A 140 -7.98 3.28 14.70
CA LEU A 140 -8.33 4.42 15.56
C LEU A 140 -9.74 4.29 16.15
N ASP A 141 -10.71 3.86 15.34
CA ASP A 141 -12.13 4.13 15.60
C ASP A 141 -12.97 2.84 15.77
N CYS A 142 -12.60 1.75 15.09
CA CYS A 142 -13.45 0.57 14.93
C CYS A 142 -13.71 -0.15 16.27
N PRO A 143 -14.97 -0.25 16.74
CA PRO A 143 -15.28 -0.85 18.04
C PRO A 143 -14.99 -2.36 18.07
N THR A 144 -15.12 -3.04 16.92
CA THR A 144 -14.80 -4.48 16.78
C THR A 144 -13.39 -4.82 17.23
N PHE A 145 -12.44 -3.92 17.02
CA PHE A 145 -11.02 -4.13 17.35
C PHE A 145 -10.58 -3.38 18.60
N ALA A 146 -11.51 -2.81 19.37
CA ALA A 146 -11.19 -2.00 20.56
C ALA A 146 -10.29 -2.74 21.57
N GLN A 147 -10.53 -4.03 21.79
CA GLN A 147 -9.74 -4.85 22.71
C GLN A 147 -8.33 -5.16 22.19
N LEU A 148 -8.17 -5.21 20.87
CA LEU A 148 -6.86 -5.43 20.27
C LEU A 148 -6.05 -4.15 20.23
N ARG A 149 -6.69 -2.97 20.15
CA ARG A 149 -6.05 -1.68 19.81
C ARG A 149 -4.69 -1.50 20.50
N PRO A 150 -3.72 -0.89 19.79
CA PRO A 150 -2.39 -0.65 20.35
C PRO A 150 -2.44 0.57 21.30
N ILE A 151 -3.23 0.46 22.38
CA ILE A 151 -3.49 1.52 23.38
C ILE A 151 -2.19 1.90 24.12
N HIS A 152 -1.18 1.04 24.07
CA HIS A 152 0.11 1.21 24.74
C HIS A 152 1.29 1.38 23.77
N LEU A 153 1.12 2.09 22.65
CA LEU A 153 2.29 2.47 21.85
C LEU A 153 3.24 3.32 22.71
N PRO A 154 4.54 2.97 22.84
CA PRO A 154 5.44 3.54 23.84
C PRO A 154 5.71 5.06 23.74
N VAL A 155 5.24 5.73 22.68
CA VAL A 155 5.75 7.07 22.30
C VAL A 155 4.68 8.17 22.21
N ALA A 156 3.39 7.84 22.10
CA ALA A 156 2.23 8.75 22.26
C ALA A 156 0.96 8.01 21.84
N PRO A 157 -0.23 8.35 22.40
CA PRO A 157 -1.49 7.84 21.88
C PRO A 157 -1.72 8.33 20.45
N LEU A 158 -2.15 7.45 19.55
CA LEU A 158 -2.58 7.82 18.21
C LEU A 158 -3.97 8.46 18.29
N ARG A 159 -4.08 9.76 18.00
CA ARG A 159 -5.35 10.48 18.14
C ARG A 159 -6.09 10.63 16.83
N ASP A 160 -5.34 10.73 15.74
CA ASP A 160 -5.89 11.01 14.43
C ASP A 160 -5.11 10.35 13.28
N ARG A 161 -5.58 10.59 12.05
CA ARG A 161 -4.92 10.09 10.83
C ARG A 161 -3.51 10.64 10.64
N ARG A 162 -3.20 11.85 11.12
CA ARG A 162 -1.87 12.45 11.00
C ARG A 162 -0.88 11.71 11.90
N ASP A 163 -1.27 11.42 13.13
CA ASP A 163 -0.46 10.64 14.06
C ASP A 163 -0.18 9.24 13.49
N LEU A 164 -1.21 8.59 12.94
CA LEU A 164 -1.04 7.27 12.33
C LEU A 164 -0.08 7.31 11.13
N ARG A 165 -0.18 8.31 10.25
CA ARG A 165 0.79 8.47 9.14
C ARG A 165 2.21 8.67 9.63
N THR A 166 2.41 9.51 10.65
CA THR A 166 3.72 9.71 11.26
C THR A 166 4.26 8.40 11.87
N ALA A 167 3.41 7.62 12.52
CA ALA A 167 3.78 6.34 13.12
C ALA A 167 4.16 5.29 12.07
N LEU A 168 3.47 5.25 10.92
CA LEU A 168 3.81 4.37 9.79
C LEU A 168 5.15 4.73 9.11
N ASP A 169 5.70 5.92 9.37
CA ASP A 169 7.02 6.35 8.91
C ASP A 169 8.12 6.24 9.98
N ASN A 170 7.79 5.66 11.15
CA ASN A 170 8.70 5.48 12.27
C ASN A 170 9.15 4.01 12.37
N PRO A 171 10.45 3.70 12.24
CA PRO A 171 10.97 2.33 12.35
C PRO A 171 10.63 1.58 13.64
N LYS A 172 10.35 2.30 14.75
CA LYS A 172 9.97 1.69 16.03
C LYS A 172 8.47 1.41 16.13
N LEU A 173 7.63 2.25 15.51
CA LEU A 173 6.17 2.16 15.65
C LEU A 173 5.51 1.39 14.49
N ALA A 174 6.06 1.51 13.28
CA ALA A 174 5.51 0.86 12.10
C ALA A 174 5.43 -0.67 12.24
N PRO A 175 6.44 -1.37 12.79
CA PRO A 175 6.33 -2.82 13.03
C PRO A 175 5.18 -3.20 13.95
N LEU A 176 5.02 -2.47 15.05
CA LEU A 176 3.94 -2.71 16.01
C LEU A 176 2.57 -2.54 15.35
N LEU A 177 2.40 -1.49 14.54
CA LEU A 177 1.15 -1.24 13.81
C LEU A 177 0.85 -2.29 12.75
N VAL A 178 1.88 -2.77 12.05
CA VAL A 178 1.74 -3.78 11.01
C VAL A 178 1.36 -5.13 11.63
N GLN A 179 2.09 -5.56 12.66
CA GLN A 179 1.80 -6.81 13.37
C GLN A 179 0.40 -6.77 13.98
N TRP A 180 0.04 -5.64 14.59
CA TRP A 180 -1.31 -5.41 15.07
C TRP A 180 -2.36 -5.56 13.96
N MET A 181 -2.15 -4.91 12.82
CA MET A 181 -3.07 -4.96 11.68
C MET A 181 -3.23 -6.38 11.15
N LEU A 182 -2.15 -7.15 11.08
CA LEU A 182 -2.19 -8.56 10.67
C LEU A 182 -2.97 -9.43 11.67
N ARG A 183 -2.77 -9.22 12.97
CA ARG A 183 -3.50 -9.93 14.04
C ARG A 183 -5.00 -9.68 14.03
N THR A 184 -5.49 -8.60 13.42
CA THR A 184 -6.94 -8.40 13.24
C THR A 184 -7.58 -9.46 12.32
N GLY A 185 -6.78 -10.18 11.52
CA GLY A 185 -7.25 -11.14 10.53
C GLY A 185 -7.95 -10.50 9.33
N ARG A 186 -8.01 -9.17 9.22
CA ARG A 186 -8.70 -8.49 8.11
C ARG A 186 -7.98 -8.63 6.78
N LEU A 187 -6.67 -8.83 6.80
CA LEU A 187 -5.85 -8.95 5.60
C LEU A 187 -5.64 -10.41 5.23
N GLN A 188 -6.69 -11.06 4.74
CA GLN A 188 -6.72 -12.49 4.40
C GLN A 188 -5.61 -12.91 3.43
N GLN A 189 -5.12 -11.99 2.58
CA GLN A 189 -3.97 -12.26 1.70
C GLN A 189 -2.66 -12.57 2.45
N PHE A 190 -2.59 -12.32 3.75
CA PHE A 190 -1.41 -12.58 4.58
C PHE A 190 -1.61 -13.69 5.61
N SER A 191 -2.79 -14.33 5.70
CA SER A 191 -3.10 -15.32 6.74
C SER A 191 -2.07 -16.45 6.80
N LEU A 192 -1.83 -17.11 5.67
CA LEU A 192 -0.83 -18.19 5.58
C LEU A 192 0.56 -17.73 6.01
N ALA A 193 0.97 -16.52 5.63
CA ALA A 193 2.30 -16.01 5.99
C ALA A 193 2.41 -15.70 7.49
N THR A 194 1.32 -15.27 8.12
CA THR A 194 1.22 -15.08 9.57
C THR A 194 1.25 -16.42 10.31
N GLU A 195 0.52 -17.44 9.84
CA GLU A 195 0.56 -18.79 10.41
C GLU A 195 1.96 -19.42 10.32
N LEU A 196 2.64 -19.26 9.18
CA LEU A 196 4.00 -19.75 9.00
C LEU A 196 5.00 -19.08 9.94
N LYS A 197 4.82 -17.77 10.20
CA LYS A 197 5.62 -17.04 11.19
C LYS A 197 5.45 -17.65 12.57
N GLU A 198 4.22 -17.81 13.02
CA GLU A 198 3.91 -18.31 14.37
C GLU A 198 4.50 -19.72 14.55
N ARG A 199 4.35 -20.59 13.57
CA ARG A 199 4.96 -21.93 13.60
C ARG A 199 6.49 -21.89 13.65
N TRP A 200 7.14 -21.02 12.88
CA TRP A 200 8.60 -20.86 12.94
C TRP A 200 9.08 -20.33 14.29
N GLU A 201 8.33 -19.41 14.91
CA GLU A 201 8.63 -18.88 16.24
C GLU A 201 8.45 -19.96 17.33
N GLU A 202 7.42 -20.80 17.23
CA GLU A 202 7.21 -21.95 18.11
C GLU A 202 8.30 -23.02 17.96
N GLU A 203 8.67 -23.37 16.72
CA GLU A 203 9.76 -24.30 16.43
C GLU A 203 11.10 -23.78 16.98
N ALA A 204 11.39 -22.49 16.81
CA ALA A 204 12.59 -21.87 17.35
C ALA A 204 12.60 -21.81 18.89
N ALA A 205 11.44 -21.59 19.52
CA ALA A 205 11.31 -21.60 20.98
C ALA A 205 11.38 -23.02 21.57
N ALA A 206 11.04 -24.05 20.79
CA ALA A 206 11.05 -25.45 21.19
C ALA A 206 12.42 -26.14 21.04
N ASP A 207 13.42 -25.49 20.42
CA ASP A 207 14.80 -25.97 20.34
C ASP A 207 15.68 -25.32 21.42
N PRO A 208 15.87 -25.96 22.59
CA PRO A 208 16.69 -25.41 23.68
C PRO A 208 18.20 -25.48 23.43
N THR A 209 18.66 -25.83 22.22
CA THR A 209 20.06 -26.13 21.92
C THR A 209 20.79 -25.02 21.17
N GLN A 210 20.72 -23.78 21.65
CA GLN A 210 21.64 -22.70 21.24
C GLN A 210 21.99 -21.79 22.44
N ASP A 211 22.77 -22.35 23.38
CA ASP A 211 23.67 -21.60 24.28
C ASP A 211 25.10 -21.67 23.72
#